data_AF-A0A7C4KJF0-F1
#
_entry.id   AF-A0A7C4KJF0-F1
#
_cell.length_a   1.000
_cell.length_b   1.000
_cell.length_c   1.000
_cell.angle_alpha   90.00
_cell.angle_beta   90.00
_cell.angle_gamma   90.00
#
_symmetry.space_group_name_H-M   'P 1'
#
loop_
_entity.id
_entity.type
_entity.pdbx_description
1 polymer ?
#
loop_
_entity_poly.entity_id
_entity_poly.type
_entity_poly.pdbx_seq_one_letter_code
_entity_poly.pdbx_strand_id
1 'polypeptide(L)'
;ERAMALTGISDLAERSPYALSGGQQQRVALASILVMEPRVLVLDEPTSQLDPVGTREVFEVIRNLAQRGMTVLMVEHKLEWVAAFADRVIALENGRILAEGAPAEVLTDERLLEHHFGFSRYTLAAREARKEALWPPSRRLPVTLEEAEAGFREGLGRS
;
A
#
# COMPACT_ATOMS: atom_id res chain seq x y z
N GLU A 1 14.83 16.73 -16.49
CA GLU A 1 15.47 16.89 -15.15
C GLU A 1 14.48 16.80 -13.98
N ARG A 2 13.47 17.66 -13.89
CA ARG A 2 12.49 17.67 -12.78
C ARG A 2 11.86 16.30 -12.48
N ALA A 3 11.37 15.59 -13.50
CA ALA A 3 10.73 14.27 -13.33
C ALA A 3 11.69 13.22 -12.74
N MET A 4 12.96 13.23 -13.17
CA MET A 4 13.98 12.32 -12.63
C MET A 4 14.30 12.59 -11.16
N ALA A 5 14.30 13.87 -10.77
CA ALA A 5 14.48 14.26 -9.37
C ALA A 5 13.29 13.81 -8.50
N LEU A 6 12.07 13.91 -9.02
CA LEU A 6 10.86 13.47 -8.30
C LEU A 6 10.81 11.96 -8.06
N THR A 7 11.41 11.16 -8.94
CA THR A 7 11.46 9.70 -8.81
C THR A 7 12.80 9.17 -8.31
N GLY A 8 13.74 10.05 -7.95
CA GLY A 8 15.04 9.68 -7.37
C GLY A 8 15.94 8.87 -8.31
N ILE A 9 15.93 9.19 -9.61
CA ILE A 9 16.71 8.48 -10.65
C ILE A 9 17.71 9.40 -11.37
N SER A 10 17.96 10.60 -10.86
CA SER A 10 18.85 11.57 -11.52
C SER A 10 20.26 11.03 -11.78
N ASP A 11 20.77 10.18 -10.88
CA ASP A 11 22.05 9.49 -10.99
C ASP A 11 22.07 8.38 -12.06
N LEU A 12 20.91 7.99 -12.58
CA LEU A 12 20.74 6.93 -13.57
C LEU A 12 20.57 7.46 -14.99
N ALA A 13 20.61 8.78 -15.22
CA ALA A 13 20.24 9.42 -16.48
C ALA A 13 20.98 8.88 -17.71
N GLU A 14 22.27 8.56 -17.58
CA GLU A 14 23.12 8.04 -18.67
C GLU A 14 23.19 6.51 -18.72
N ARG A 15 22.49 5.81 -17.80
CA ARG A 15 22.53 4.34 -17.77
C ARG A 15 21.50 3.76 -18.74
N SER A 16 21.88 2.66 -19.39
CA SER A 16 20.93 1.88 -20.18
C SER A 16 19.79 1.36 -19.30
N PRO A 17 18.51 1.52 -19.70
CA PRO A 17 17.37 0.97 -18.95
C PRO A 17 17.45 -0.54 -18.72
N TYR A 18 18.10 -1.27 -19.63
CA TYR A 18 18.31 -2.71 -19.53
C TYR A 18 19.31 -3.12 -18.43
N ALA A 19 20.08 -2.18 -17.90
CA ALA A 19 21.05 -2.41 -16.82
C ALA A 19 20.53 -1.99 -15.43
N LEU A 20 19.25 -1.61 -15.34
CA LEU A 20 18.60 -1.14 -14.12
C LEU A 20 17.91 -2.29 -13.38
N SER A 21 17.79 -2.19 -12.05
CA SER A 21 16.93 -3.09 -11.27
C SER A 21 15.45 -2.87 -11.61
N GLY A 22 14.58 -3.84 -11.32
CA GLY A 22 13.14 -3.69 -11.59
C GLY A 22 12.52 -2.45 -10.95
N GLY A 23 12.89 -2.12 -9.70
CA GLY A 23 12.42 -0.92 -9.03
C GLY A 23 12.91 0.38 -9.70
N GLN A 24 14.16 0.38 -10.17
CA GLN A 24 14.71 1.52 -10.94
C GLN A 24 14.00 1.68 -12.29
N GLN A 25 13.75 0.58 -13.02
CA GLN A 25 12.97 0.60 -14.26
C GLN A 25 11.57 1.16 -14.03
N GLN A 26 10.91 0.78 -12.93
CA GLN A 26 9.61 1.31 -12.57
C GLN A 26 9.65 2.81 -12.26
N ARG A 27 10.68 3.28 -11.56
CA ARG A 27 10.87 4.71 -11.28
C ARG A 27 11.20 5.52 -12.55
N VAL A 28 11.87 4.91 -13.54
CA VAL A 28 12.04 5.48 -14.89
C VAL A 28 10.69 5.56 -15.62
N ALA A 29 9.86 4.52 -15.55
CA ALA A 29 8.52 4.54 -16.15
C ALA A 29 7.61 5.59 -15.50
N LEU A 30 7.67 5.77 -14.18
CA LEU A 30 6.98 6.88 -13.51
C LEU A 30 7.51 8.23 -13.99
N ALA A 31 8.83 8.39 -14.11
CA ALA A 31 9.41 9.64 -14.58
C ALA A 31 8.95 10.00 -16.00
N SER A 32 8.84 9.03 -16.90
CA SER A 32 8.39 9.27 -18.28
C SER A 32 6.96 9.80 -18.33
N ILE A 33 6.09 9.33 -17.42
CA ILE A 33 4.71 9.83 -17.28
C ILE A 33 4.70 11.24 -16.67
N LEU A 34 5.51 11.49 -15.65
CA LEU A 34 5.55 12.75 -14.91
C LEU A 34 6.07 13.93 -15.73
N VAL A 35 6.80 13.70 -16.82
CA VAL A 35 7.21 14.76 -17.76
C VAL A 35 6.00 15.47 -18.37
N MET A 36 4.85 14.80 -18.48
CA MET A 36 3.60 15.39 -18.98
C MET A 36 2.89 16.27 -17.93
N GLU A 37 3.41 16.36 -16.71
CA GLU A 37 2.83 17.09 -15.59
C GLU A 37 1.32 16.78 -15.37
N PRO A 38 0.93 15.49 -15.24
CA PRO A 38 -0.48 15.14 -15.04
C PRO A 38 -1.01 15.71 -13.72
N ARG A 39 -2.33 15.85 -13.62
CA ARG A 39 -3.00 16.14 -12.33
C ARG A 39 -3.45 14.88 -11.60
N VAL A 40 -3.65 13.81 -12.35
CA VAL A 40 -4.10 12.50 -11.87
C VAL A 40 -3.19 11.44 -12.46
N LEU A 41 -2.65 10.57 -11.61
CA LEU A 41 -1.84 9.43 -11.99
C LEU A 41 -2.64 8.15 -11.71
N VAL A 42 -2.84 7.32 -12.73
CA VAL A 42 -3.51 6.02 -12.59
C VAL A 42 -2.46 4.92 -12.78
N LEU A 43 -2.35 4.04 -11.79
CA LEU A 43 -1.35 2.97 -11.76
C LEU A 43 -2.02 1.62 -11.59
N ASP A 44 -1.72 0.70 -12.49
CA ASP A 44 -2.19 -0.68 -12.42
C ASP A 44 -1.05 -1.58 -11.94
N GLU A 45 -1.16 -2.08 -10.71
CA GLU A 45 -0.17 -2.90 -10.00
C GLU A 45 1.29 -2.45 -10.23
N PRO A 46 1.64 -1.19 -9.90
CA PRO A 46 2.93 -0.61 -10.25
C PRO A 46 4.11 -1.29 -9.56
N THR A 47 3.86 -2.14 -8.55
CA THR A 47 4.91 -2.87 -7.85
C THR A 47 4.86 -4.38 -8.08
N SER A 48 4.08 -4.82 -9.08
CA SER A 48 4.08 -6.22 -9.50
C SER A 48 5.50 -6.65 -9.86
N GLN A 49 5.87 -7.87 -9.46
CA GLN A 49 7.19 -8.47 -9.73
C GLN A 49 8.41 -7.78 -9.08
N LEU A 50 8.21 -6.72 -8.30
CA LEU A 50 9.28 -6.11 -7.52
C LEU A 50 9.51 -6.86 -6.21
N ASP A 51 10.77 -6.95 -5.80
CA ASP A 51 11.14 -7.38 -4.46
C ASP A 51 10.62 -6.37 -3.40
N PRO A 52 10.68 -6.71 -2.10
CA PRO A 52 10.19 -5.81 -1.05
C PRO A 52 10.90 -4.45 -0.99
N VAL A 53 12.16 -4.36 -1.37
CA VAL A 53 12.93 -3.11 -1.36
C VAL A 53 12.48 -2.22 -2.51
N GLY A 54 12.42 -2.74 -3.73
CA GLY A 54 11.93 -2.03 -4.89
C GLY A 54 10.47 -1.61 -4.75
N THR A 55 9.63 -2.46 -4.16
CA THR A 55 8.24 -2.12 -3.81
C THR A 55 8.21 -0.89 -2.91
N ARG A 56 8.99 -0.88 -1.82
CA ARG A 56 9.06 0.25 -0.89
C ARG A 56 9.46 1.54 -1.60
N GLU A 57 10.53 1.50 -2.39
CA GLU A 57 11.03 2.68 -3.11
C GLU A 57 9.96 3.28 -4.03
N VAL A 58 9.21 2.44 -4.75
CA VAL A 58 8.14 2.90 -5.64
C VAL A 58 6.98 3.51 -4.85
N PHE A 59 6.54 2.87 -3.76
CA PHE A 59 5.48 3.41 -2.89
C PHE A 59 5.89 4.75 -2.25
N GLU A 60 7.15 4.92 -1.86
CA GLU A 60 7.67 6.18 -1.32
C GLU A 60 7.63 7.29 -2.38
N VAL A 61 8.01 7.01 -3.63
CA VAL A 61 7.86 7.97 -4.74
C VAL A 61 6.38 8.35 -4.90
N ILE A 62 5.47 7.37 -4.96
CA ILE A 62 4.03 7.62 -5.13
C ILE A 62 3.49 8.49 -3.99
N ARG A 63 3.84 8.19 -2.74
CA ARG A 63 3.44 8.98 -1.57
C ARG A 63 3.95 10.42 -1.65
N ASN A 64 5.20 10.61 -2.04
CA ASN A 64 5.77 11.95 -2.20
C ASN A 64 5.07 12.75 -3.30
N LEU A 65 4.65 12.11 -4.40
CA LEU A 65 3.85 12.75 -5.44
C LEU A 65 2.47 13.16 -4.88
N ALA A 66 1.81 12.27 -4.16
CA ALA A 66 0.52 12.55 -3.53
C ALA A 66 0.59 13.72 -2.55
N GLN A 67 1.60 13.75 -1.67
CA GLN A 67 1.85 14.85 -0.72
C GLN A 67 2.12 16.20 -1.40
N ARG A 68 2.55 16.19 -2.67
CA ARG A 68 2.73 17.40 -3.49
C ARG A 68 1.46 17.84 -4.21
N GLY A 69 0.32 17.20 -3.94
CA GLY A 69 -1.00 17.55 -4.49
C GLY A 69 -1.39 16.79 -5.75
N MET A 70 -0.62 15.78 -6.17
CA MET A 70 -1.01 14.87 -7.25
C MET A 70 -2.12 13.93 -6.75
N THR A 71 -3.20 13.75 -7.49
CA THR A 71 -4.13 12.66 -7.19
C THR A 71 -3.57 11.36 -7.74
N VAL A 72 -3.47 10.30 -6.93
CA VAL A 72 -3.04 8.98 -7.37
C VAL A 72 -4.17 7.98 -7.16
N LEU A 73 -4.56 7.29 -8.24
CA LEU A 73 -5.42 6.12 -8.21
C LEU A 73 -4.57 4.91 -8.51
N MET A 74 -4.61 3.90 -7.64
CA MET A 74 -3.77 2.73 -7.78
C MET A 74 -4.57 1.46 -7.52
N VAL A 75 -4.38 0.47 -8.39
CA VAL A 75 -4.86 -0.90 -8.20
C VAL A 75 -3.71 -1.72 -7.64
N GLU A 76 -3.92 -2.35 -6.47
CA GLU A 76 -2.89 -3.14 -5.78
C GLU A 76 -3.55 -4.30 -5.01
N HIS A 77 -2.88 -5.45 -5.01
CA HIS A 77 -3.26 -6.62 -4.21
C HIS A 77 -2.40 -6.77 -2.94
N LYS A 78 -1.36 -5.94 -2.78
CA LYS A 78 -0.47 -5.98 -1.61
C LYS A 78 -1.04 -5.17 -0.44
N LEU A 79 -1.96 -5.78 0.31
CA LEU A 79 -2.75 -5.12 1.36
C LEU A 79 -1.92 -4.41 2.44
N GLU A 80 -0.76 -4.95 2.83
CA GLU A 80 0.11 -4.33 3.84
C GLU A 80 0.63 -2.96 3.39
N TRP A 81 0.89 -2.80 2.10
CA TRP A 81 1.31 -1.52 1.52
C TRP A 81 0.12 -0.58 1.33
N VAL A 82 -1.02 -1.10 0.87
CA VAL A 82 -2.26 -0.31 0.79
C VAL A 82 -2.63 0.27 2.15
N ALA A 83 -2.58 -0.54 3.21
CA ALA A 83 -2.87 -0.12 4.58
C ALA A 83 -1.96 1.02 5.07
N ALA A 84 -0.69 1.01 4.69
CA ALA A 84 0.30 1.97 5.17
C ALA A 84 0.37 3.27 4.36
N PHE A 85 -0.07 3.26 3.10
CA PHE A 85 0.16 4.37 2.17
C PHE A 85 -1.11 5.00 1.60
N ALA A 86 -2.25 4.32 1.60
CA ALA A 86 -3.48 4.84 1.02
C ALA A 86 -4.24 5.75 2.00
N ASP A 87 -4.77 6.86 1.49
CA ASP A 87 -5.71 7.70 2.26
C ASP A 87 -7.14 7.13 2.26
N ARG A 88 -7.52 6.48 1.14
CA ARG A 88 -8.84 5.88 0.92
C ARG A 88 -8.69 4.55 0.17
N VAL A 89 -9.46 3.55 0.58
CA VAL A 89 -9.52 2.23 -0.07
C VAL A 89 -10.92 1.99 -0.61
N ILE A 90 -10.99 1.38 -1.80
CA ILE A 90 -12.23 0.92 -2.43
C ILE A 90 -12.06 -0.56 -2.72
N ALA A 91 -12.91 -1.40 -2.12
CA ALA A 91 -13.04 -2.81 -2.50
C ALA A 91 -14.07 -2.91 -3.62
N LEU A 92 -13.63 -3.39 -4.79
CA LEU A 92 -14.45 -3.49 -6.00
C LEU A 92 -14.65 -4.96 -6.38
N GLU A 93 -15.90 -5.40 -6.49
CA GLU A 93 -16.25 -6.76 -6.93
C GLU A 93 -17.30 -6.68 -8.04
N ASN A 94 -17.09 -7.40 -9.15
CA ASN A 94 -18.06 -7.50 -10.25
C ASN A 94 -18.56 -6.12 -10.75
N GLY A 95 -17.68 -5.12 -10.79
CA GLY A 95 -17.99 -3.75 -11.22
C GLY A 95 -18.81 -2.93 -10.21
N ARG A 96 -18.96 -3.40 -8.96
CA ARG A 96 -19.67 -2.72 -7.88
C ARG A 96 -18.74 -2.46 -6.70
N ILE A 97 -18.94 -1.33 -6.04
CA ILE A 97 -18.25 -1.00 -4.79
C ILE A 97 -18.86 -1.86 -3.68
N LEU A 98 -18.05 -2.73 -3.11
CA LEU A 98 -18.41 -3.53 -1.93
C LEU A 98 -18.23 -2.72 -0.64
N ALA A 99 -17.10 -2.02 -0.53
CA ALA A 99 -16.75 -1.17 0.59
C ALA A 99 -15.86 0.00 0.12
N GLU A 100 -16.02 1.15 0.76
CA GLU A 100 -15.21 2.35 0.54
C GLU A 100 -15.03 3.09 1.87
N GLY A 101 -13.82 3.57 2.13
CA GLY A 101 -13.53 4.30 3.37
C GLY A 101 -12.05 4.37 3.69
N ALA A 102 -11.73 4.63 4.96
CA ALA A 102 -10.35 4.61 5.43
C ALA A 102 -9.78 3.17 5.36
N PRO A 103 -8.46 2.99 5.17
CA PRO A 103 -7.87 1.65 5.07
C PRO A 103 -8.21 0.74 6.25
N ALA A 104 -8.16 1.27 7.48
CA ALA A 104 -8.47 0.49 8.69
C ALA A 104 -9.92 0.02 8.75
N GLU A 105 -10.86 0.75 8.16
CA GLU A 105 -12.28 0.39 8.12
C GLU A 105 -12.52 -0.67 7.05
N VAL A 106 -12.04 -0.41 5.82
CA VAL A 106 -12.28 -1.29 4.68
C VAL A 106 -11.52 -2.61 4.82
N LEU A 107 -10.23 -2.56 5.14
CA LEU A 107 -9.37 -3.76 5.16
C LEU A 107 -9.62 -4.67 6.38
N THR A 108 -10.53 -4.30 7.27
CA THR A 108 -10.99 -5.14 8.39
C THR A 108 -12.47 -5.52 8.29
N ASP A 109 -13.16 -5.07 7.23
CA ASP A 109 -14.57 -5.33 7.01
C ASP A 109 -14.84 -6.83 6.80
N GLU A 110 -15.80 -7.38 7.53
CA GLU A 110 -16.10 -8.81 7.48
C GLU A 110 -16.67 -9.25 6.14
N ARG A 111 -17.35 -8.36 5.41
CA ARG A 111 -17.88 -8.64 4.07
C ARG A 111 -16.76 -9.06 3.11
N LEU A 112 -15.54 -8.57 3.30
CA LEU A 112 -14.39 -8.97 2.48
C LEU A 112 -14.11 -10.49 2.55
N LEU A 113 -14.38 -11.16 3.68
CA LEU A 113 -14.23 -12.62 3.78
C LEU A 113 -15.22 -13.37 2.89
N GLU A 114 -16.49 -12.96 2.92
CA GLU A 114 -17.57 -13.58 2.16
C GLU A 114 -17.34 -13.45 0.64
N HIS A 115 -16.67 -12.37 0.26
CA HIS A 115 -16.35 -12.00 -1.11
C HIS A 115 -14.92 -12.40 -1.55
N HIS A 116 -14.26 -13.31 -0.81
CA HIS A 116 -12.95 -13.87 -1.15
C HIS A 116 -11.81 -12.84 -1.31
N PHE A 117 -11.95 -11.66 -0.70
CA PHE A 117 -10.84 -10.74 -0.57
C PHE A 117 -9.88 -11.24 0.51
N GLY A 118 -8.58 -11.06 0.25
CA GLY A 118 -7.55 -11.35 1.23
C GLY A 118 -7.59 -10.37 2.41
N PHE A 119 -6.90 -10.74 3.48
CA PHE A 119 -6.61 -9.86 4.61
C PHE A 119 -5.12 -9.81 4.85
N SER A 120 -4.64 -8.71 5.45
CA SER A 120 -3.24 -8.65 5.87
C SER A 120 -2.95 -9.74 6.91
N ARG A 121 -1.69 -10.18 6.99
CA ARG A 121 -1.27 -11.17 8.00
C ARG A 121 -1.52 -10.67 9.43
N TYR A 122 -1.39 -9.36 9.63
CA TYR A 122 -1.66 -8.69 10.90
C TYR A 122 -3.13 -8.81 11.30
N THR A 123 -4.03 -8.53 10.35
CA THR A 123 -5.47 -8.61 10.56
C THR A 123 -5.88 -10.04 10.87
N LEU A 124 -5.38 -11.03 10.10
CA LEU A 124 -5.68 -12.44 10.33
C LEU A 124 -5.18 -12.92 11.70
N ALA A 125 -3.94 -12.58 12.07
CA ALA A 125 -3.37 -12.95 13.36
C ALA A 125 -4.20 -12.37 14.53
N ALA A 126 -4.60 -11.10 14.45
CA ALA A 126 -5.42 -10.48 15.48
C ALA A 126 -6.84 -11.06 15.56
N ARG A 127 -7.44 -11.44 14.42
CA ARG A 127 -8.74 -12.12 14.40
C ARG A 127 -8.68 -13.47 15.10
N GLU A 128 -7.64 -14.25 14.85
CA GLU A 128 -7.45 -15.53 15.52
C GLU A 128 -7.18 -15.34 17.02
N ALA A 129 -6.29 -14.41 17.36
CA ALA A 129 -5.98 -14.06 18.74
C ALA A 129 -7.20 -13.60 19.55
N ARG A 130 -8.17 -12.92 18.92
CA ARG A 130 -9.41 -12.51 19.57
C ARG A 130 -10.26 -13.70 20.03
N LYS A 131 -10.24 -14.83 19.31
CA LYS A 131 -10.95 -16.06 19.71
C LYS A 131 -10.39 -16.66 20.99
N GLU A 132 -9.08 -16.50 21.20
CA GLU A 132 -8.34 -16.98 22.36
C GLU A 132 -8.20 -15.92 23.47
N ALA A 133 -8.94 -14.81 23.38
CA ALA A 133 -8.85 -13.66 24.32
C ALA A 133 -7.44 -13.03 24.43
N LEU A 134 -6.58 -13.21 23.43
CA LEU A 134 -5.23 -12.63 23.35
C LEU A 134 -5.19 -11.26 22.65
N TRP A 135 -6.33 -10.81 22.11
CA TRP A 135 -6.51 -9.48 21.53
C TRP A 135 -7.59 -8.70 22.30
N PRO A 136 -7.36 -7.43 22.69
CA PRO A 136 -8.34 -6.66 23.46
C PRO A 136 -9.68 -6.51 22.70
N PRO A 137 -10.83 -6.87 23.30
CA PRO A 137 -12.13 -6.80 22.62
C PRO A 137 -12.53 -5.38 22.17
N SER A 138 -12.11 -4.37 22.93
CA SER A 138 -12.35 -2.95 22.63
C SER A 138 -11.48 -2.40 21.49
N ARG A 139 -10.42 -3.10 21.10
CA ARG A 139 -9.45 -2.62 20.12
C ARG A 139 -9.83 -3.09 18.72
N ARG A 140 -9.85 -2.15 17.77
CA ARG A 140 -10.04 -2.46 16.34
C ARG A 140 -9.00 -3.47 15.84
N LEU A 141 -9.33 -4.22 14.81
CA LEU A 141 -8.35 -5.10 14.18
C LEU A 141 -7.25 -4.26 13.51
N PRO A 142 -5.99 -4.72 13.53
CA PRO A 142 -4.87 -4.01 12.93
C PRO A 142 -4.83 -4.25 11.42
N VAL A 143 -4.36 -3.26 10.67
CA VAL A 143 -4.04 -3.37 9.24
C VAL A 143 -2.55 -3.17 8.98
N THR A 144 -1.80 -2.67 9.98
CA THR A 144 -0.35 -2.53 9.94
C THR A 144 0.35 -3.34 11.04
N LEU A 145 1.67 -3.54 10.89
CA LEU A 145 2.50 -4.20 11.90
C LEU A 145 2.48 -3.45 13.23
N GLU A 146 2.65 -2.13 13.20
CA GLU A 146 2.70 -1.29 14.40
C GLU A 146 1.42 -1.39 15.23
N GLU A 147 0.26 -1.40 14.55
CA GLU A 147 -1.03 -1.57 15.20
C GLU A 147 -1.17 -2.96 15.85
N ALA A 148 -0.67 -4.00 15.17
CA ALA A 148 -0.69 -5.36 15.66
C ALA A 148 0.21 -5.52 16.89
N GLU A 149 1.44 -5.02 16.84
CA GLU A 149 2.37 -5.03 17.97
C GLU A 149 1.77 -4.34 19.19
N ALA A 150 1.18 -3.16 19.01
CA ALA A 150 0.53 -2.43 20.08
C ALA A 150 -0.64 -3.22 20.70
N GLY A 151 -1.48 -3.86 19.87
CA GLY A 151 -2.62 -4.64 20.36
C GLY A 151 -2.22 -5.95 21.05
N PHE A 152 -1.21 -6.66 20.54
CA PHE A 152 -0.68 -7.86 21.22
C PHE A 152 0.00 -7.52 22.54
N ARG A 153 0.74 -6.41 22.60
CA ARG A 153 1.37 -5.95 23.84
C ARG A 153 0.34 -5.70 24.93
N GLU A 154 -0.76 -5.03 24.57
CA GLU A 154 -1.90 -4.77 25.44
C GLU A 154 -2.61 -6.06 25.87
N GLY A 155 -2.98 -6.92 24.91
CA GLY A 155 -3.70 -8.17 25.18
C GLY A 155 -2.94 -9.18 26.03
N LEU A 156 -1.61 -9.18 25.94
CA LEU A 156 -0.74 -10.05 26.75
C LEU A 156 -0.37 -9.44 28.12
N GLY A 157 -0.90 -8.27 28.47
CA GLY A 157 -0.63 -7.60 29.75
C GLY A 157 0.82 -7.13 29.91
N ARG A 158 1.53 -6.87 28.80
CA ARG A 158 2.92 -6.39 28.80
C ARG A 158 2.97 -4.88 28.58
N SER A 159 2.44 -4.07 29.49
CA SER A 159 2.50 -2.60 29.39
C SER A 159 3.92 -2.06 29.49
#